data_AF-A0A833L0Y0-F1
#
_entry.id   AF-A0A833L0Y0-F1
#
_cell.length_a   1.000
_cell.length_b   1.000
_cell.length_c   1.000
_cell.angle_alpha   90.00
_cell.angle_beta   90.00
_cell.angle_gamma   90.00
#
_symmetry.space_group_name_H-M   'P 1'
#
loop_
_entity.id
_entity.type
_entity.pdbx_description
1 polymer ?
#
loop_
_entity_poly.entity_id
_entity_poly.type
_entity_poly.pdbx_seq_one_letter_code
_entity_poly.pdbx_strand_id
1 'polypeptide(L)'
;MVEKIKKENMLKIPNMVLKRVGLVPGDYVEVSDDGYKIIITPKIQEKSFADDEWKKLEALSKGKKGRAFKSGEKLISHLEKLSKI
;
A
#
# COMPACT_ATOMS: atom_id res chain seq x y z
N MET A 1 4.65 -19.54 17.24
CA MET A 1 4.68 -19.08 18.64
C MET A 1 5.44 -17.76 18.67
N VAL A 2 4.87 -16.68 19.19
CA VAL A 2 5.52 -15.35 19.27
C VAL A 2 6.34 -15.31 20.56
N GLU A 3 7.61 -14.90 20.48
CA GLU A 3 8.51 -14.85 21.64
C GLU A 3 8.73 -13.40 22.06
N LYS A 4 8.57 -13.13 23.37
CA LYS A 4 8.84 -11.81 23.96
C LYS A 4 10.34 -11.70 24.24
N ILE A 5 11.03 -10.77 23.57
CA ILE A 5 12.44 -10.49 23.84
C ILE A 5 12.50 -9.51 25.02
N LYS A 6 13.14 -9.93 26.11
CA LYS A 6 13.07 -9.25 27.42
C LYS A 6 13.86 -7.94 27.53
N LYS A 7 14.55 -7.47 26.47
CA LYS A 7 15.55 -6.40 26.59
C LYS A 7 15.11 -5.02 26.13
N GLU A 8 14.14 -4.94 25.22
CA GLU A 8 13.52 -3.72 24.71
C GLU A 8 12.08 -4.12 24.38
N ASN A 9 11.10 -3.21 24.35
CA ASN A 9 9.67 -3.53 24.07
C ASN A 9 9.45 -4.06 22.63
N MET A 10 10.09 -5.17 22.29
CA MET A 10 10.19 -5.76 20.97
C MET A 10 9.60 -7.16 20.99
N LEU A 11 8.72 -7.41 20.03
CA LEU A 11 8.13 -8.71 19.79
C LEU A 11 8.83 -9.36 18.60
N LYS A 12 9.29 -10.59 18.76
CA LYS A 12 9.87 -11.35 17.65
C LYS A 12 8.75 -12.09 16.92
N ILE A 13 8.49 -11.69 15.69
CA ILE A 13 7.60 -12.42 14.79
C ILE A 13 8.39 -13.56 14.13
N PRO A 14 7.93 -14.81 14.20
CA PRO A 14 8.61 -15.92 13.55
C PRO A 14 8.70 -15.74 12.03
N ASN A 15 9.85 -16.09 11.44
CA ASN A 15 10.10 -15.99 10.00
C ASN A 15 9.05 -16.73 9.15
N MET A 16 8.48 -17.82 9.66
CA MET A 16 7.41 -18.56 8.96
C MET A 16 6.14 -17.72 8.79
N VAL A 17 5.79 -16.90 9.79
CA VAL A 17 4.64 -16.01 9.73
C VAL A 17 4.92 -14.90 8.73
N LEU A 18 6.08 -14.24 8.84
CA LEU A 18 6.52 -13.18 7.91
C LEU A 18 6.43 -13.63 6.44
N LYS A 19 6.97 -14.82 6.11
CA LYS A 19 6.89 -15.40 4.76
C LYS A 19 5.46 -15.64 4.28
N ARG A 20 4.56 -16.09 5.15
CA ARG A 20 3.15 -16.34 4.77
C ARG A 20 2.40 -15.05 4.46
N VAL A 21 2.74 -13.95 5.14
CA VAL A 21 2.09 -12.64 4.93
C VAL A 21 2.87 -11.75 3.96
N GLY A 22 3.95 -12.26 3.35
CA GLY A 22 4.75 -11.52 2.37
C GLY A 22 5.60 -10.38 2.97
N LEU A 23 5.87 -10.42 4.28
CA LEU A 23 6.71 -9.44 4.97
C LEU A 23 8.17 -9.88 5.04
N VAL A 24 9.08 -8.91 4.97
CA VAL A 24 10.52 -9.06 5.11
C VAL A 24 10.99 -8.20 6.30
N PRO A 25 12.03 -8.62 7.06
CA PRO A 25 12.61 -7.76 8.09
C PRO A 25 13.01 -6.40 7.53
N GLY A 26 12.52 -5.31 8.14
CA GLY A 26 12.70 -3.94 7.65
C GLY A 26 11.45 -3.34 7.00
N ASP A 27 10.43 -4.14 6.68
CA ASP A 27 9.17 -3.64 6.17
C ASP A 27 8.40 -2.84 7.23
N TYR A 28 7.70 -1.80 6.77
CA TYR A 28 6.80 -1.02 7.61
C TYR A 28 5.48 -1.77 7.81
N VAL A 29 5.08 -1.88 9.08
CA VAL A 29 3.82 -2.49 9.48
C VAL A 29 3.07 -1.55 10.40
N GLU A 30 1.75 -1.57 10.29
CA GLU A 30 0.87 -0.91 11.25
C GLU A 30 0.48 -1.91 12.34
N VAL A 31 0.57 -1.48 13.60
CA VAL A 31 0.23 -2.30 14.77
C VAL A 31 -0.95 -1.66 15.46
N SER A 32 -2.05 -2.39 15.57
CA SER A 32 -3.25 -1.98 16.31
C SER A 32 -3.61 -2.99 17.39
N ASP A 33 -4.27 -2.51 18.44
CA ASP A 33 -4.74 -3.31 19.57
C ASP A 33 -6.25 -3.11 19.69
N ASP A 34 -7.01 -4.19 19.59
CA ASP A 34 -8.47 -4.18 19.78
C ASP A 34 -8.89 -4.51 21.23
N GLY A 35 -7.93 -4.67 22.15
CA GLY A 35 -8.11 -5.05 23.54
C GLY A 35 -8.10 -6.57 23.79
N TYR A 36 -8.18 -7.38 22.73
CA TYR A 36 -8.13 -8.84 22.81
C TYR A 36 -6.98 -9.44 21.98
N LYS A 37 -6.59 -8.78 20.89
CA LYS A 37 -5.55 -9.20 19.94
C LYS A 37 -4.75 -8.01 19.45
N ILE A 38 -3.47 -8.28 19.20
CA ILE A 38 -2.60 -7.38 18.44
C ILE A 38 -2.76 -7.74 16.96
N ILE A 39 -3.17 -6.76 16.16
CA ILE A 39 -3.32 -6.87 14.71
C ILE A 39 -2.12 -6.18 14.07
N ILE A 40 -1.44 -6.90 13.17
CA ILE A 40 -0.30 -6.39 12.42
C ILE A 40 -0.68 -6.38 10.94
N THR A 41 -0.81 -5.19 10.38
CA THR A 41 -1.21 -4.99 8.99
C THR A 41 0.00 -4.53 8.17
N PRO A 42 0.38 -5.25 7.10
CA PRO A 42 1.38 -4.79 6.16
C PRO A 42 0.98 -3.43 5.59
N LYS A 43 1.80 -2.39 5.78
CA LYS A 43 1.59 -1.13 5.10
C LYS A 43 2.35 -1.20 3.79
N ILE A 44 1.61 -1.42 2.71
CA ILE A 44 2.15 -1.18 1.37
C ILE A 44 2.40 0.33 1.33
N GLN A 45 3.66 0.76 1.34
CA GLN A 45 3.96 2.11 0.85
C GLN A 45 3.39 2.14 -0.55
N GLU A 46 2.33 2.93 -0.76
CA GLU A 46 1.88 3.23 -2.11
C GLU A 46 3.12 3.72 -2.85
N LYS A 47 3.65 2.88 -3.74
CA LYS A 47 4.69 3.30 -4.67
C LYS A 47 3.99 4.29 -5.58
N SER A 48 4.04 5.55 -5.20
CA SER A 48 3.75 6.65 -6.10
C SER A 48 4.68 6.45 -7.28
N PHE A 49 4.08 6.17 -8.45
CA PHE A 49 4.82 6.04 -9.68
C PHE A 49 5.68 7.29 -9.87
N ALA A 50 6.98 7.10 -10.12
CA ALA A 50 7.87 8.21 -10.40
C ALA A 50 7.40 8.92 -11.69
N ASP A 51 7.72 10.21 -11.84
CA ASP A 51 7.28 10.98 -13.01
C ASP A 51 7.68 10.35 -14.35
N ASP A 52 8.78 9.61 -14.37
CA ASP A 52 9.24 8.90 -15.57
C ASP A 52 8.45 7.62 -15.87
N GLU A 53 7.87 6.96 -14.86
CA GLU A 53 6.94 5.86 -15.04
C GLU A 53 5.60 6.37 -15.56
N TRP A 54 5.15 7.54 -15.09
CA TRP A 54 3.98 8.24 -15.63
C TRP A 54 4.16 8.59 -17.10
N LYS A 55 5.33 9.10 -17.51
CA LYS A 55 5.62 9.37 -18.92
C LYS A 55 5.53 8.12 -19.80
N LYS A 56 5.98 6.96 -19.30
CA LYS A 56 5.86 5.68 -20.03
C LYS A 56 4.40 5.25 -20.17
N LEU A 57 3.60 5.38 -19.12
CA LEU A 57 2.16 5.09 -19.15
C LEU A 57 1.39 6.05 -20.07
N GLU A 58 1.76 7.34 -20.07
CA GLU A 58 1.22 8.33 -21.00
C GLU A 58 1.59 8.01 -22.46
N ALA A 59 2.84 7.63 -22.71
CA ALA A 59 3.29 7.22 -24.05
C ALA A 59 2.56 5.96 -24.56
N LEU A 60 2.29 4.98 -23.68
CA LEU A 60 1.55 3.77 -24.02
C LEU A 60 0.04 4.00 -24.22
N SER A 61 -0.52 5.06 -23.63
CA SER A 61 -1.93 5.43 -23.80
C SER A 61 -2.18 6.33 -25.02
N LYS A 62 -1.13 6.90 -25.64
CA LYS A 62 -1.24 7.64 -26.91
C LYS A 62 -1.80 6.73 -28.01
N GLY A 63 -3.07 6.95 -28.37
CA GLY A 63 -3.77 6.21 -29.42
C GLY A 63 -5.02 5.45 -28.97
N LYS A 64 -5.25 5.30 -27.66
CA LYS A 64 -6.51 4.76 -27.11
C LYS A 64 -7.38 5.91 -26.59
N LYS A 65 -8.71 5.84 -26.78
CA LYS A 65 -9.69 6.81 -26.25
C LYS A 65 -9.84 6.69 -24.72
N GLY A 66 -8.76 6.83 -23.96
CA GLY A 66 -8.76 6.77 -22.50
C GLY A 66 -7.76 7.76 -21.90
N ARG A 67 -8.15 8.44 -20.82
CA ARG A 67 -7.26 9.32 -20.05
C ARG A 67 -6.71 8.56 -18.84
N ALA A 68 -5.41 8.69 -18.59
CA ALA A 68 -4.79 8.23 -17.36
C ALA A 68 -4.97 9.28 -16.25
N PHE A 69 -5.32 8.84 -15.03
CA PHE A 69 -5.48 9.71 -13.87
C PHE A 69 -4.38 9.42 -12.85
N LYS A 70 -3.73 10.48 -12.35
CA LYS A 70 -2.61 10.38 -11.42
C LYS A 70 -3.00 10.04 -9.98
N SER A 71 -4.29 10.14 -9.64
CA SER A 71 -4.84 9.81 -8.32
C SER A 71 -6.33 9.48 -8.43
N GLY A 72 -6.85 8.73 -7.45
CA GLY A 72 -8.29 8.41 -7.35
C GLY A 72 -9.16 9.66 -7.25
N GLU A 73 -8.72 10.69 -6.52
CA GLU A 73 -9.44 11.96 -6.39
C GLU A 73 -9.63 12.67 -7.73
N LYS A 74 -8.59 12.66 -8.60
CA LYS A 74 -8.68 13.25 -9.95
C LYS A 74 -9.64 12.50 -10.85
N LEU A 75 -9.73 11.18 -10.68
CA LEU A 75 -10.71 10.35 -11.39
C LEU A 75 -12.13 10.68 -10.92
N ILE A 76 -12.36 10.72 -9.60
CA ILE A 76 -13.68 11.02 -9.02
C ILE A 76 -14.16 12.40 -9.49
N SER A 77 -13.32 13.43 -9.41
CA SER A 77 -13.66 14.78 -9.89
C SER A 77 -14.00 14.82 -11.39
N HIS A 78 -13.38 13.96 -12.21
CA HIS A 78 -13.72 13.87 -13.62
C HIS A 78 -15.08 13.19 -13.86
N LEU A 79 -15.37 12.12 -13.12
CA LEU A 79 -16.65 11.40 -13.20
C LEU A 79 -17.82 12.27 -12.73
N GLU A 80 -17.65 13.03 -11.65
CA GLU A 80 -18.67 13.98 -11.16
C GLU A 80 -18.98 15.10 -12.16
N LYS A 81 -17.98 15.52 -12.95
CA LYS A 81 -18.20 16.50 -14.02
C LYS A 81 -18.96 15.92 -15.19
N LEU A 82 -18.80 14.62 -15.48
CA LEU A 82 -19.54 13.92 -16.52
C LEU A 82 -20.98 13.62 -16.11
N SER A 83 -21.24 13.37 -14.82
CA SER A 83 -22.59 13.09 -14.32
C SER A 83 -23.47 14.33 -14.13
N LYS A 84 -22.90 15.54 -14.27
CA LYS A 84 -23.63 16.83 -14.21
C LYS A 84 -24.08 17.33 -15.59
N ILE A 85 -23.90 16.52 -16.64
CA ILE A 85 -24.43 16.72 -17.99
C ILE A 85 -25.65 15.81 -18.14
#